data_AF-A0A2A5M6Y3-F1
#
_entry.id   AF-A0A2A5M6Y3-F1
#
_cell.length_a   1.000
_cell.length_b   1.000
_cell.length_c   1.000
_cell.angle_alpha   90.00
_cell.angle_beta   90.00
_cell.angle_gamma   90.00
#
_symmetry.space_group_name_H-M   'P 1'
#
loop_
_entity.id
_entity.type
_entity.pdbx_description
1 polymer ?
#
loop_
_entity_poly.entity_id
_entity_poly.type
_entity_poly.pdbx_seq_one_letter_code
_entity_poly.pdbx_strand_id
1 'polypeptide(L)'
;GLAKWQEYYKQGIKKSHLELKKEFNAIKKEQFPFVYEVSKYATQQPFLNLNFAFQAFFRDLKKGKVSYPKFKKKRESFGSYYIGGDQVSFKKEKYLKVPNLGLVKMREKLRFEGKINSVTISQKANKFFASFSVEINEENFHKTHKKVLNTDNCLG
;
A
#
# COMPACT_ATOMS: atom_id res chain seq x y z
N GLY A 1 0.66 -16.06 1.98
CA GLY A 1 1.19 -15.32 0.83
C GLY A 1 2.47 -15.95 0.32
N LEU A 2 3.63 -15.36 0.63
CA LEU A 2 4.93 -15.80 0.11
C LEU A 2 5.28 -17.27 0.41
N ALA A 3 5.08 -17.74 1.64
CA ALA A 3 5.35 -19.15 2.00
C ALA A 3 4.54 -20.13 1.14
N LYS A 4 3.23 -19.88 0.98
CA LYS A 4 2.35 -20.71 0.16
C LYS A 4 2.74 -20.67 -1.33
N TRP A 5 3.13 -19.49 -1.83
CA TRP A 5 3.68 -19.38 -3.19
C TRP A 5 4.92 -20.25 -3.37
N GLN A 6 5.85 -20.22 -2.40
CA GLN A 6 7.08 -21.03 -2.41
C GLN A 6 6.79 -22.53 -2.35
N GLU A 7 5.80 -22.94 -1.56
CA GLU A 7 5.33 -24.32 -1.49
C GLU A 7 4.81 -24.81 -2.85
N TYR A 8 3.90 -24.06 -3.48
CA TYR A 8 3.39 -24.40 -4.81
C TYR A 8 4.48 -24.43 -5.86
N TYR A 9 5.41 -23.45 -5.81
CA TYR A 9 6.54 -23.42 -6.72
C TYR A 9 7.41 -24.68 -6.62
N LYS A 10 7.69 -25.17 -5.40
CA LYS A 10 8.43 -26.43 -5.18
C LYS A 10 7.69 -27.65 -5.72
N GLN A 11 6.36 -27.62 -5.74
CA GLN A 11 5.51 -28.66 -6.32
C GLN A 11 5.33 -28.51 -7.84
N GLY A 12 5.95 -27.52 -8.48
CA GLY A 12 5.77 -27.22 -9.90
C GLY A 12 4.43 -26.56 -10.25
N ILE A 13 3.63 -26.20 -9.24
CA ILE A 13 2.32 -25.58 -9.41
C ILE A 13 2.49 -24.06 -9.52
N LYS A 14 1.98 -23.48 -10.61
CA LYS A 14 1.98 -22.03 -10.81
C LYS A 14 0.68 -21.45 -10.25
N LYS A 15 0.82 -20.59 -9.24
CA LYS A 15 -0.31 -19.86 -8.63
C LYS A 15 -0.09 -18.36 -8.70
N SER A 16 -1.13 -17.65 -9.12
CA SER A 16 -1.21 -16.20 -9.09
C SER A 16 -1.50 -15.69 -7.68
N HIS A 17 -1.17 -14.41 -7.42
CA HIS A 17 -1.50 -13.77 -6.15
C HIS A 17 -3.03 -13.70 -5.90
N LEU A 18 -3.84 -13.67 -6.96
CA LEU A 18 -5.31 -13.66 -6.88
C LEU A 18 -5.85 -15.02 -6.43
N GLU A 19 -5.30 -16.11 -6.94
CA GLU A 19 -5.66 -17.45 -6.48
C GLU A 19 -5.28 -17.66 -5.01
N LEU A 20 -4.08 -17.24 -4.61
CA LEU A 20 -3.66 -17.29 -3.20
C LEU A 20 -4.58 -16.46 -2.30
N LYS A 21 -5.05 -15.30 -2.79
CA LYS A 21 -6.04 -14.47 -2.08
C LYS A 21 -7.39 -15.18 -1.97
N LYS A 22 -7.83 -15.87 -3.03
CA LYS A 22 -9.08 -16.64 -3.06
C LYS A 22 -9.04 -17.79 -2.06
N GLU A 23 -7.96 -18.57 -2.06
CA GLU A 23 -7.71 -19.66 -1.10
C GLU A 23 -7.69 -19.14 0.34
N PHE A 24 -6.98 -18.04 0.59
CA PHE A 24 -6.98 -17.40 1.90
C PHE A 24 -8.38 -16.94 2.33
N ASN A 25 -9.16 -16.35 1.42
CA ASN A 25 -10.52 -15.91 1.72
C ASN A 25 -11.46 -17.06 2.08
N ALA A 26 -11.24 -18.26 1.55
CA ALA A 26 -12.03 -19.44 1.89
C ALA A 26 -11.76 -19.90 3.33
N ILE A 27 -10.51 -19.84 3.79
CA ILE A 27 -10.12 -20.37 5.11
C ILE A 27 -10.09 -19.32 6.23
N LYS A 28 -10.03 -18.01 5.90
CA LYS A 28 -9.74 -16.96 6.89
C LYS A 28 -10.75 -16.87 8.03
N LYS A 29 -12.02 -17.20 7.80
CA LYS A 29 -13.05 -17.11 8.84
C LYS A 29 -12.83 -18.17 9.92
N GLU A 30 -12.47 -19.37 9.52
CA GLU A 30 -12.30 -20.51 10.42
C GLU A 30 -10.91 -20.50 11.06
N GLN A 31 -9.86 -20.31 10.26
CA GLN A 31 -8.47 -20.45 10.72
C GLN A 31 -7.86 -19.15 11.26
N PHE A 32 -8.38 -17.99 10.83
CA PHE A 32 -7.81 -16.69 11.15
C PHE A 32 -8.88 -15.66 11.56
N PRO A 33 -9.75 -15.96 12.55
CA PRO A 33 -10.91 -15.12 12.88
C PRO A 33 -10.54 -13.67 13.24
N PHE A 34 -9.36 -13.45 13.85
CA PHE A 34 -8.83 -12.11 14.16
C PHE A 34 -8.71 -11.17 12.94
N VAL A 35 -8.71 -11.72 11.71
CA VAL A 35 -8.71 -10.93 10.48
C VAL A 35 -9.95 -10.04 10.35
N TYR A 36 -11.06 -10.42 10.97
CA TYR A 36 -12.28 -9.62 10.95
C TYR A 36 -12.24 -8.43 11.91
N GLU A 37 -11.31 -8.41 12.86
CA GLU A 37 -11.09 -7.29 13.79
C GLU A 37 -10.26 -6.16 13.15
N VAL A 38 -9.63 -6.43 12.00
CA VAL A 38 -8.85 -5.46 11.23
C VAL A 38 -9.59 -5.06 9.96
N SER A 39 -9.19 -3.94 9.34
CA SER A 39 -9.82 -3.55 8.08
C SER A 39 -9.50 -4.53 6.95
N LYS A 40 -10.37 -4.55 5.93
CA LYS A 40 -10.18 -5.33 4.69
C LYS A 40 -8.80 -5.12 4.03
N TYR A 41 -8.24 -3.92 4.11
CA TYR A 41 -6.97 -3.58 3.47
C TYR A 41 -5.76 -4.21 4.16
N ALA A 42 -5.85 -4.50 5.46
CA ALA A 42 -4.80 -5.19 6.19
C ALA A 42 -4.50 -6.57 5.60
N THR A 43 -5.53 -7.25 5.07
CA THR A 43 -5.38 -8.59 4.49
C THR A 43 -5.29 -8.60 2.97
N GLN A 44 -5.91 -7.64 2.30
CA GLN A 44 -5.85 -7.55 0.84
C GLN A 44 -4.49 -7.05 0.34
N GLN A 45 -3.94 -5.98 0.93
CA GLN A 45 -2.72 -5.33 0.45
C GLN A 45 -1.50 -6.25 0.41
N PRO A 46 -1.27 -7.17 1.37
CA PRO A 46 -0.17 -8.12 1.31
C PRO A 46 -0.11 -8.97 0.03
N PHE A 47 -1.25 -9.35 -0.56
CA PHE A 47 -1.27 -10.12 -1.81
C PHE A 47 -0.87 -9.26 -3.02
N LEU A 48 -1.28 -7.98 -3.04
CA LEU A 48 -0.84 -7.04 -4.08
C LEU A 48 0.66 -6.76 -3.97
N ASN A 49 1.16 -6.55 -2.75
CA ASN A 49 2.58 -6.37 -2.50
C ASN A 49 3.40 -7.59 -2.92
N LEU A 50 2.88 -8.80 -2.72
CA LEU A 50 3.49 -10.04 -3.21
C LEU A 50 3.61 -10.04 -4.73
N ASN A 51 2.53 -9.66 -5.43
CA ASN A 51 2.53 -9.53 -6.88
C ASN A 51 3.59 -8.53 -7.37
N PHE A 52 3.60 -7.33 -6.79
CA PHE A 52 4.58 -6.30 -7.14
C PHE A 52 6.02 -6.75 -6.86
N ALA A 53 6.26 -7.48 -5.77
CA ALA A 53 7.57 -8.01 -5.45
C ALA A 53 8.04 -9.03 -6.49
N PHE A 54 7.18 -9.94 -6.97
CA PHE A 54 7.54 -10.88 -8.03
C PHE A 54 7.71 -10.20 -9.39
N GLN A 55 6.85 -9.25 -9.73
CA GLN A 55 7.03 -8.43 -10.95
C GLN A 55 8.38 -7.71 -10.93
N ALA A 56 8.76 -7.14 -9.79
CA ALA A 56 10.06 -6.51 -9.60
C ALA A 56 11.20 -7.55 -9.74
N PHE A 57 11.08 -8.70 -9.09
CA PHE A 57 12.07 -9.78 -9.19
C PHE A 57 12.33 -10.21 -10.64
N PHE A 58 11.29 -10.48 -11.43
CA PHE A 58 11.47 -10.90 -12.82
C PHE A 58 12.05 -9.79 -13.69
N ARG A 59 11.65 -8.54 -13.46
CA ARG A 59 12.23 -7.37 -14.16
C ARG A 59 13.71 -7.22 -13.83
N ASP A 60 14.10 -7.39 -12.57
CA ASP A 60 15.47 -7.23 -12.12
C ASP A 60 16.36 -8.40 -12.58
N LEU A 61 15.80 -9.61 -12.64
CA LEU A 61 16.47 -10.80 -13.16
C LEU A 61 16.88 -10.61 -14.63
N LYS A 62 16.02 -9.99 -15.46
CA LYS A 62 16.36 -9.61 -16.84
C LYS A 62 17.53 -8.62 -16.92
N LYS A 63 17.80 -7.88 -15.85
CA LYS A 63 18.93 -6.94 -15.73
C LYS A 63 20.14 -7.56 -15.02
N GLY A 64 20.15 -8.87 -14.80
CA GLY A 64 21.22 -9.58 -14.08
C GLY A 64 21.25 -9.33 -12.57
N LYS A 65 20.18 -8.77 -11.99
CA LYS A 65 20.08 -8.48 -10.55
C LYS A 65 19.15 -9.45 -9.85
N VAL A 66 19.63 -10.08 -8.78
CA VAL A 66 18.84 -11.03 -7.98
C VAL A 66 18.14 -10.30 -6.83
N SER A 67 16.83 -10.05 -6.96
CA SER A 67 16.01 -9.33 -5.96
C SER A 67 14.80 -10.17 -5.48
N TYR A 68 15.03 -11.45 -5.18
CA TYR A 68 13.97 -12.38 -4.82
C TYR A 68 13.12 -11.88 -3.62
N PRO A 69 11.78 -12.01 -3.65
CA PRO A 69 10.91 -11.51 -2.57
C PRO A 69 11.22 -12.13 -1.21
N LYS A 70 11.27 -11.29 -0.18
CA LYS A 70 11.50 -11.70 1.22
C LYS A 70 10.38 -11.20 2.12
N PHE A 71 10.15 -11.89 3.23
CA PHE A 71 9.24 -11.39 4.26
C PHE A 71 9.72 -10.05 4.81
N LYS A 72 8.78 -9.14 5.06
CA LYS A 72 9.07 -7.86 5.71
C LYS A 72 9.52 -8.14 7.15
N LYS A 73 10.67 -7.58 7.56
CA LYS A 73 11.14 -7.67 8.95
C LYS A 73 10.18 -6.92 9.87
N LYS A 74 9.74 -7.58 10.95
CA LYS A 74 9.01 -6.94 12.05
C LYS A 74 10.00 -6.09 12.85
N ARG A 75 9.68 -4.81 13.06
CA ARG A 75 10.50 -3.87 13.82
C ARG A 75 9.57 -3.02 14.66
N GLU A 76 9.97 -2.77 15.90
CA GLU A 76 9.28 -1.81 16.75
C GLU A 76 9.37 -0.41 16.13
N SER A 77 8.29 0.35 16.20
CA SER A 77 8.22 1.74 15.69
C SER A 77 8.51 1.92 14.19
N PHE A 78 8.42 0.84 13.40
CA PHE A 78 8.53 0.85 11.95
C PHE A 78 7.43 -0.01 11.33
N GLY A 79 6.45 0.64 10.72
CA GLY A 79 5.29 -0.02 10.16
C GLY A 79 4.61 0.83 9.11
N SER A 80 3.75 0.21 8.31
CA SER A 80 2.91 0.95 7.37
C SER A 80 1.59 0.23 7.17
N TYR A 81 0.54 1.01 7.01
CA TYR A 81 -0.83 0.55 6.87
C TYR A 81 -1.51 1.33 5.75
N TYR A 82 -2.07 0.58 4.79
CA TYR A 82 -2.70 1.13 3.60
C TYR A 82 -4.21 1.20 3.78
N ILE A 83 -4.80 2.29 3.31
CA ILE A 83 -6.25 2.51 3.26
C ILE A 83 -6.58 2.99 1.84
N GLY A 84 -7.50 2.29 1.17
CA GLY A 84 -7.99 2.71 -0.14
C GLY A 84 -8.85 3.97 -0.07
N GLY A 85 -8.88 4.73 -1.15
CA GLY A 85 -9.57 6.02 -1.26
C GLY A 85 -11.06 5.97 -0.89
N ASP A 86 -11.71 4.82 -1.12
CA ASP A 86 -13.11 4.55 -0.74
C ASP A 86 -13.38 4.68 0.77
N GLN A 87 -12.36 4.47 1.62
CA GLN A 87 -12.47 4.60 3.07
C GLN A 87 -11.86 5.90 3.61
N VAL A 88 -11.22 6.70 2.76
CA VAL A 88 -10.64 7.97 3.18
C VAL A 88 -11.73 9.01 3.31
N SER A 89 -11.85 9.58 4.51
CA SER A 89 -12.77 10.69 4.76
C SER A 89 -12.18 11.66 5.78
N PHE A 90 -12.50 12.94 5.59
CA PHE A 90 -12.08 14.03 6.46
C PHE A 90 -13.25 14.61 7.25
N LYS A 91 -12.99 15.07 8.46
CA LYS A 91 -13.90 15.90 9.28
C LYS A 91 -13.19 17.19 9.67
N LYS A 92 -13.91 18.31 9.66
CA LYS A 92 -13.39 19.65 10.01
C LYS A 92 -12.04 19.96 9.31
N GLU A 93 -11.90 19.52 8.04
CA GLU A 93 -10.72 19.65 7.16
C GLU A 93 -9.41 18.98 7.61
N LYS A 94 -9.21 18.74 8.91
CA LYS A 94 -7.93 18.31 9.51
C LYS A 94 -8.01 16.99 10.26
N TYR A 95 -9.18 16.35 10.35
CA TYR A 95 -9.32 15.06 11.02
C TYR A 95 -9.50 13.95 9.99
N LEU A 96 -8.52 13.04 9.92
CA LEU A 96 -8.57 11.85 9.07
C LEU A 96 -9.31 10.73 9.81
N LYS A 97 -10.34 10.15 9.20
CA LYS A 97 -10.96 8.92 9.71
C LYS A 97 -10.08 7.71 9.38
N VAL A 98 -9.60 7.03 10.42
CA VAL A 98 -8.82 5.79 10.31
C VAL A 98 -9.70 4.61 10.72
N PRO A 99 -9.82 3.55 9.89
CA PRO A 99 -10.58 2.35 10.24
C PRO A 99 -10.15 1.78 11.59
N ASN A 100 -11.13 1.39 12.41
CA ASN A 100 -10.96 0.79 13.76
C ASN A 100 -10.25 1.67 14.81
N LEU A 101 -9.81 2.88 14.45
CA LEU A 101 -9.17 3.84 15.36
C LEU A 101 -10.00 5.11 15.57
N GLY A 102 -10.75 5.56 14.56
CA GLY A 102 -11.59 6.75 14.64
C GLY A 102 -10.96 7.99 13.99
N LEU A 103 -11.29 9.19 14.48
CA LEU A 103 -10.82 10.45 13.91
C LEU A 103 -9.46 10.84 14.49
N VAL A 104 -8.45 11.00 13.63
CA VAL A 104 -7.09 11.39 13.99
C VAL A 104 -6.81 12.79 13.46
N LYS A 105 -6.40 13.70 14.35
CA LYS A 105 -6.04 15.07 13.97
C LYS A 105 -4.69 15.07 13.23
N MET A 106 -4.69 15.58 12.00
CA MET A 106 -3.48 15.84 11.23
C MET A 106 -2.87 17.19 11.59
N ARG A 107 -1.55 17.30 11.45
CA ARG A 107 -0.82 18.57 11.66
C ARG A 107 -1.22 19.62 10.62
N GLU A 108 -1.34 19.19 9.37
CA GLU A 108 -1.65 20.03 8.22
C GLU A 108 -2.89 19.50 7.50
N LYS A 109 -3.62 20.39 6.84
CA LYS A 109 -4.68 19.98 5.91
C LYS A 109 -4.04 19.38 4.65
N LEU A 110 -4.77 18.51 3.95
CA LEU A 110 -4.32 18.02 2.66
C LEU A 110 -4.12 19.20 1.71
N ARG A 111 -2.91 19.34 1.15
CA ARG A 111 -2.53 20.47 0.29
C ARG A 111 -3.21 20.45 -1.08
N PHE A 112 -3.54 19.25 -1.56
CA PHE A 112 -4.00 19.03 -2.93
C PHE A 112 -5.51 18.82 -2.97
N GLU A 113 -6.14 19.49 -3.92
CA GLU A 113 -7.56 19.30 -4.25
C GLU A 113 -7.64 18.34 -5.44
N GLY A 114 -8.27 17.19 -5.21
CA GLY A 114 -8.38 16.12 -6.20
C GLY A 114 -8.97 14.84 -5.62
N LYS A 115 -9.08 13.82 -6.45
CA LYS A 115 -9.60 12.51 -6.04
C LYS A 115 -8.52 11.75 -5.27
N ILE A 116 -8.84 11.38 -4.04
CA ILE A 116 -7.92 10.60 -3.21
C ILE A 116 -8.03 9.12 -3.60
N ASN A 117 -6.93 8.56 -4.10
CA ASN A 117 -6.86 7.16 -4.48
C ASN A 117 -6.52 6.26 -3.30
N SER A 118 -5.67 6.74 -2.38
CA SER A 118 -5.32 6.02 -1.16
C SER A 118 -4.59 6.89 -0.17
N VAL A 119 -4.49 6.40 1.07
CA VAL A 119 -3.58 6.92 2.09
C VAL A 119 -2.79 5.76 2.70
N THR A 120 -1.49 5.97 2.89
CA THR A 120 -0.64 5.07 3.65
C THR A 120 -0.21 5.76 4.94
N ILE A 121 -0.62 5.20 6.07
CA ILE A 121 -0.15 5.62 7.39
C ILE A 121 1.13 4.85 7.68
N SER A 122 2.24 5.55 7.87
CA SER A 122 3.54 4.96 8.19
C SER A 122 4.04 5.43 9.55
N GLN A 123 4.76 4.56 10.24
CA GLN A 123 5.43 4.85 11.50
C GLN A 123 6.93 4.84 11.29
N LYS A 124 7.62 5.87 11.76
CA LYS A 124 9.08 5.99 11.75
C LYS A 124 9.54 6.73 13.00
N ALA A 125 10.39 6.10 13.81
CA ALA A 125 10.96 6.70 15.02
C ALA A 125 9.89 7.35 15.93
N ASN A 126 8.86 6.57 16.28
CA ASN A 126 7.71 6.97 17.12
C ASN A 126 6.83 8.09 16.53
N LYS A 127 7.04 8.50 15.29
CA LYS A 127 6.19 9.46 14.58
C LYS A 127 5.34 8.75 13.54
N PHE A 128 4.10 9.22 13.38
CA PHE A 128 3.18 8.75 12.35
C PHE A 128 3.05 9.77 11.22
N PHE A 129 3.06 9.28 9.99
CA PHE A 129 2.95 10.09 8.78
C PHE A 129 1.86 9.51 7.89
N ALA A 130 0.99 10.37 7.35
CA ALA A 130 -0.02 10.00 6.37
C ALA A 130 0.42 10.47 4.98
N SER A 131 0.69 9.52 4.09
CA SER A 131 1.06 9.78 2.69
C SER A 131 -0.13 9.53 1.79
N PHE A 132 -0.59 10.56 1.09
CA PHE A 132 -1.77 10.49 0.22
C PHE A 132 -1.36 10.33 -1.24
N SER A 133 -2.04 9.44 -1.94
CA SER A 133 -2.03 9.39 -3.41
C SER A 133 -3.28 10.10 -3.90
N VAL A 134 -3.10 11.23 -4.58
CA VAL A 134 -4.19 12.10 -5.06
C VAL A 134 -4.03 12.26 -6.56
N GLU A 135 -5.12 12.03 -7.28
CA GLU A 135 -5.26 12.36 -8.69
C GLU A 135 -5.75 13.81 -8.79
N ILE A 136 -4.92 14.66 -9.41
CA ILE A 136 -5.18 16.10 -9.59
C ILE A 136 -5.27 16.40 -11.08
N ASN A 137 -6.07 17.40 -11.44
CA ASN A 137 -6.12 17.87 -12.82
C ASN A 137 -4.81 18.61 -13.18
N GLU A 138 -4.57 18.74 -14.48
CA GLU A 138 -3.36 19.37 -15.03
C GLU A 138 -3.22 20.83 -14.54
N GLU A 139 -4.32 21.59 -14.49
CA GLU A 139 -4.31 22.97 -14.00
C GLU A 139 -3.82 23.07 -12.53
N ASN A 140 -4.35 22.23 -11.64
CA ASN A 140 -3.90 22.20 -10.23
C ASN A 140 -2.48 21.65 -10.10
N PHE A 141 -2.07 20.74 -10.98
CA PHE A 141 -0.68 20.27 -11.05
C PHE A 141 0.25 21.45 -11.33
N HIS A 142 -0.02 22.24 -12.37
CA HIS A 142 0.80 23.41 -12.72
C HIS A 142 0.82 24.46 -11.59
N LYS A 143 -0.32 24.73 -10.94
CA LYS A 143 -0.41 25.67 -9.80
C LYS A 143 0.45 25.23 -8.62
N THR A 144 0.48 23.92 -8.32
CA THR A 144 1.11 23.40 -7.10
C THR A 144 2.58 22.98 -7.29
N HIS A 145 3.01 22.68 -8.52
CA HIS A 145 4.35 22.18 -8.87
C HIS A 145 5.15 23.13 -9.78
N LYS A 146 5.07 24.45 -9.54
CA LYS A 146 5.75 25.50 -10.32
C LYS A 146 7.25 25.26 -10.58
N LYS A 147 7.96 24.58 -9.67
CA LYS A 147 9.40 24.29 -9.81
C LYS A 147 9.72 23.19 -10.83
N VAL A 148 8.80 22.24 -11.06
CA VAL A 148 9.02 21.10 -11.97
C VAL A 148 8.90 21.53 -13.43
N LEU A 149 8.06 22.55 -13.71
CA LEU A 149 7.88 23.13 -15.05
C LEU A 149 9.09 23.93 -15.55
N ASN A 150 9.97 24.35 -14.63
CA ASN A 150 11.18 25.11 -14.98
C ASN A 150 12.42 24.21 -15.15
N THR A 151 12.23 22.89 -15.11
CA THR A 151 13.28 21.91 -15.38
C THR A 151 12.87 21.08 -16.58
N ASP A 152 13.28 21.52 -17.77
CA ASP A 152 13.15 20.80 -19.05
C ASP A 152 14.06 19.56 -19.11
N ASN A 153 13.98 18.67 -18.13
CA ASN A 153 14.66 17.38 -18.20
C ASN A 153 14.00 16.40 -17.24
N CYS A 154 13.27 15.44 -17.80
CA CYS A 154 13.30 14.01 -17.46
C CYS A 154 12.08 13.28 -18.07
N LEU A 155 12.11 13.05 -19.39
CA LEU A 155 11.50 11.88 -20.00
C LEU A 155 12.65 10.93 -20.37
N GLY A 156 12.72 9.80 -19.67
CA GLY A 156 13.68 8.72 -19.87
C GLY A 156 13.32 7.52 -19.01
#